data_AF-A0A0F2PZH7-F1
#
_entry.id   AF-A0A0F2PZH7-F1
#
_cell.length_a   1.000
_cell.length_b   1.000
_cell.length_c   1.000
_cell.angle_alpha   90.00
_cell.angle_beta   90.00
_cell.angle_gamma   90.00
#
_symmetry.space_group_name_H-M   'P 1'
#
loop_
_entity.id
_entity.type
_entity.pdbx_description
1 polymer ?
#
loop_
_entity_poly.entity_id
_entity_poly.type
_entity_poly.pdbx_seq_one_letter_code
_entity_poly.pdbx_strand_id
1 'polypeptide(L)' 'MTEINLAIKKNGIHKEWICSQVGISLVYFSYVLSGKYKLSKAKRDKLLDIVSTYDRVRRELKLCV' A
#
# COMPACT_ATOMS: atom_id res chain seq x y z
N MET A 1 0.35 -4.23 10.00
CA MET A 1 0.76 -4.50 8.60
C MET A 1 -0.28 -5.30 7.82
N THR A 2 -0.98 -6.24 8.45
CA THR A 2 -2.00 -7.10 7.82
C THR A 2 -3.09 -6.30 7.10
N GLU A 3 -3.51 -5.17 7.66
CA GLU A 3 -4.52 -4.27 7.05
C GLU A 3 -4.06 -3.63 5.72
N ILE A 4 -2.78 -3.25 5.61
CA ILE A 4 -2.24 -2.67 4.36
C ILE A 4 -2.20 -3.75 3.27
N ASN A 5 -1.76 -4.96 3.60
CA ASN A 5 -1.75 -6.07 2.64
C ASN A 5 -3.16 -6.42 2.16
N LEU A 6 -4.14 -6.40 3.07
CA LEU A 6 -5.55 -6.59 2.75
C LEU A 6 -6.10 -5.46 1.87
N ALA A 7 -5.78 -4.19 2.17
CA ALA A 7 -6.21 -3.05 1.37
C ALA A 7 -5.63 -3.10 -0.05
N ILE A 8 -4.34 -3.43 -0.20
CA ILE A 8 -3.69 -3.60 -1.50
C ILE A 8 -4.36 -4.70 -2.31
N LYS A 9 -4.60 -5.86 -1.68
CA LYS A 9 -5.22 -7.01 -2.34
C LYS A 9 -6.68 -6.74 -2.69
N LYS A 10 -7.43 -6.10 -1.79
CA LYS A 10 -8.83 -5.71 -1.99
C LYS A 10 -8.95 -4.74 -3.16
N ASN A 11 -8.06 -3.75 -3.24
CA ASN A 11 -8.07 -2.70 -4.26
C ASN A 11 -7.38 -3.10 -5.57
N GLY A 12 -6.85 -4.33 -5.68
CA GLY A 12 -6.17 -4.79 -6.89
C GLY A 12 -4.92 -3.98 -7.23
N ILE A 13 -4.30 -3.32 -6.25
CA ILE A 13 -3.17 -2.42 -6.51
C ILE A 13 -1.92 -3.26 -6.75
N HIS A 14 -1.25 -3.00 -7.86
CA HIS A 14 0.02 -3.65 -8.18
C HIS A 14 1.09 -3.24 -7.17
N LYS A 15 1.69 -4.24 -6.51
CA LYS A 15 2.72 -4.03 -5.49
C LYS A 15 3.92 -3.26 -6.06
N GLU A 16 4.29 -3.53 -7.31
CA GLU A 16 5.37 -2.84 -8.03
C GLU A 16 5.10 -1.34 -8.16
N TRP A 17 3.86 -0.97 -8.50
CA TRP A 17 3.47 0.42 -8.63
C TRP A 17 3.57 1.15 -7.29
N ILE A 18 3.04 0.57 -6.20
CA ILE A 18 3.18 1.13 -4.85
C ILE A 18 4.65 1.29 -4.47
N CYS A 19 5.47 0.28 -4.75
CA CYS A 19 6.91 0.31 -4.47
C CYS A 19 7.60 1.47 -5.20
N SER A 20 7.23 1.71 -6.46
CA SER A 20 7.70 2.85 -7.25
C SER A 20 7.29 4.20 -6.64
N GLN A 21 6.04 4.33 -6.17
CA GLN A 21 5.55 5.58 -5.57
C GLN A 21 6.21 5.88 -4.21
N VAL A 22 6.47 4.84 -3.42
CA VAL A 22 7.09 4.98 -2.09
C VAL A 22 8.62 5.06 -2.17
N GLY A 23 9.23 4.66 -3.28
CA GLY A 23 10.68 4.62 -3.46
C GLY A 23 11.33 3.52 -2.63
N ILE A 24 10.79 2.30 -2.73
CA ILE A 24 11.30 1.09 -2.07
C ILE A 24 11.35 -0.07 -3.06
N SER A 25 12.25 -1.02 -2.84
CA SER A 25 12.28 -2.24 -3.65
C SER A 25 11.14 -3.19 -3.27
N LEU A 26 10.69 -4.00 -4.22
CA LEU A 26 9.66 -5.03 -4.01
C LEU A 26 10.05 -6.04 -2.91
N VAL A 27 11.34 -6.37 -2.85
CA VAL A 27 11.91 -7.26 -1.83
C VAL A 27 11.80 -6.62 -0.45
N TYR A 28 12.19 -5.35 -0.31
CA TYR A 28 12.05 -4.61 0.94
C TYR A 28 10.58 -4.50 1.36
N PHE A 29 9.69 -4.23 0.39
CA PHE A 29 8.26 -4.19 0.65
C PHE A 29 7.71 -5.53 1.15
N SER A 30 8.19 -6.65 0.59
CA SER A 30 7.81 -7.98 1.06
C SER A 30 8.28 -8.24 2.50
N TYR A 31 9.51 -7.85 2.86
CA TYR A 31 9.98 -7.94 4.24
C TYR A 31 9.19 -7.07 5.22
N VAL A 32 8.77 -5.89 4.77
CA VAL A 32 7.88 -5.01 5.53
C VAL A 32 6.52 -5.66 5.73
N LEU A 33 5.91 -6.24 4.69
CA LEU A 33 4.63 -6.94 4.78
C LEU A 33 4.69 -8.16 5.71
N SER A 34 5.80 -8.90 5.72
CA SER A 34 6.05 -10.03 6.64
C SER A 34 6.38 -9.59 8.07
N GLY A 35 6.45 -8.29 8.37
CA GLY A 35 6.76 -7.78 9.70
C GLY A 35 8.24 -7.89 10.11
N LYS A 36 9.11 -8.40 9.22
CA LYS A 36 10.56 -8.51 9.47
C LYS A 36 11.25 -7.15 9.51
N TYR A 37 10.69 -6.15 8.81
CA TYR A 37 11.25 -4.79 8.74
C TYR A 37 10.18 -3.73 9.04
N LYS A 38 10.59 -2.67 9.75
CA LYS A 38 9.76 -1.48 9.94
C LYS A 38 10.14 -0.42 8.90
N LEU A 39 9.13 0.12 8.22
CA LEU A 39 9.29 1.34 7.42
C LEU A 39 9.66 2.52 8.34
N SER A 40 10.53 3.40 7.84
CA SER A 40 10.70 4.74 8.40
C SER A 40 9.37 5.49 8.41
N LYS A 41 9.16 6.36 9.41
CA LYS A 41 7.91 7.12 9.61
C LYS A 41 7.44 7.79 8.32
N ALA A 42 8.33 8.52 7.64
CA ALA A 42 8.02 9.19 6.38
C ALA A 42 7.54 8.25 5.26
N LYS A 43 8.15 7.06 5.13
CA LYS A 43 7.74 6.08 4.12
C LYS A 43 6.43 5.38 4.48
N ARG A 44 6.17 5.20 5.78
CA ARG A 44 4.89 4.68 6.29
C ARG A 44 3.76 5.67 6.01
N ASP A 45 3.96 6.95 6.30
CA ASP A 45 2.96 7.99 6.05
C ASP A 45 2.62 8.08 4.56
N LYS A 46 3.64 8.06 3.68
CA LYS A 46 3.42 7.96 2.21
C LYS A 46 2.60 6.74 1.81
N LEU A 47 2.90 5.58 2.37
CA LEU A 47 2.18 4.34 2.04
C LEU A 47 0.71 4.41 2.49
N LEU A 48 0.45 4.96 3.67
CA LEU A 48 -0.90 5.16 4.19
C LEU A 48 -1.69 6.15 3.35
N ASP A 49 -1.06 7.25 2.93
CA ASP A 49 -1.65 8.27 2.08
C ASP A 49 -2.12 7.65 0.75
N ILE A 50 -1.23 6.94 0.05
CA ILE A 50 -1.55 6.24 -1.21
C ILE A 50 -2.74 5.29 -1.05
N VAL A 51 -2.72 4.46 0.00
CA VAL A 51 -3.80 3.50 0.26
C VAL A 51 -5.12 4.22 0.56
N SER A 52 -5.07 5.31 1.32
CA SER A 52 -6.25 6.12 1.66
C SER A 52 -6.84 6.82 0.44
N THR A 53 -5.99 7.44 -0.40
CA THR A 53 -6.40 8.04 -1.68
C THR A 53 -7.07 7.00 -2.57
N TYR A 54 -6.49 5.80 -2.69
CA TYR A 54 -7.07 4.72 -3.50
C TYR A 54 -8.42 4.24 -2.96
N ASP A 55 -8.57 4.06 -1.64
CA ASP A 55 -9.86 3.67 -1.03
C ASP A 55 -10.93 4.73 -1.31
N ARG A 56 -10.56 6.02 -1.19
CA ARG A 56 -11.46 7.14 -1.45
C ARG A 56 -11.87 7.19 -2.92
N VAL A 57 -10.91 7.16 -3.85
CA VAL A 57 -11.19 7.16 -5.30
C VAL A 57 -12.07 5.98 -5.68
N ARG A 58 -11.82 4.79 -5.12
CA ARG A 58 -12.66 3.61 -5.38
C ARG A 58 -14.09 3.78 -4.89
N ARG A 59 -14.30 4.36 -3.70
CA ARG A 59 -15.64 4.68 -3.18
C ARG A 59 -16.35 5.72 -4.03
N GLU A 60 -15.66 6.79 -4.40
CA GLU A 60 -16.22 7.87 -5.23
C GLU A 60 -16.60 7.37 -6.63
N LEU A 61 -15.77 6.52 -7.24
CA LEU A 61 -16.04 5.90 -8.55
C LEU A 61 -17.15 4.83 -8.51
N LYS A 62 -17.76 4.55 -7.34
CA LYS A 62 -18.74 3.47 -7.16
C LYS A 62 -18.27 2.13 -7.73
N LEU A 63 -16.96 1.87 -7.72
CA LEU A 63 -16.38 0.56 -8.07
C LEU A 63 -16.60 -0.48 -6.94
N CYS A 64 -17.62 -0.26 -6.11
CA CYS A 64 -18.24 -1.28 -5.27
C CYS A 64 -19.10 -2.16 -6.18
N VAL A 65 -18.50 -3.26 -6.63
CA VAL A 65 -19.23 -4.50 -6.92
C VAL A 65 -19.09 -5.39 -5.69
#